data_AF-A0A1G6NXM7-F1
#
_entry.id   AF-A0A1G6NXM7-F1
#
_cell.length_a   1.000
_cell.length_b   1.000
_cell.length_c   1.000
_cell.angle_alpha   90.00
_cell.angle_beta   90.00
_cell.angle_gamma   90.00
#
_symmetry.space_group_name_H-M   'P 1'
#
loop_
_entity.id
_entity.type
_entity.pdbx_description
1 polymer ?
#
loop_
_entity_poly.entity_id
_entity_poly.type
_entity_poly.pdbx_seq_one_letter_code
_entity_poly.pdbx_strand_id
1 'polypeptide(L)'
;MIAATPKFAAQSIRKAFEIGWRPMTFLSNTAVWISTVMQPAGLEAGTGIISTAYVKDPDDPAWSDDPGMKGWREFMTRYVPEGDQHDTNYVNAYNSAMALEAVLKACGDDLSTENILRQAFAIKGLELPMLLPGIKVNTSPADHVPVDQMQLMRFNGKTWDRFGELQTGN
;
A
#
# COMPACT_ATOMS: atom_id res chain seq x y z
N MET A 1 9.99 -9.90 -14.35
CA MET A 1 9.02 -9.04 -13.65
C MET A 1 7.62 -9.52 -14.01
N ILE A 2 6.73 -9.65 -13.03
CA ILE A 2 5.30 -9.89 -13.20
C ILE A 2 4.60 -8.56 -12.95
N ALA A 3 4.05 -7.95 -14.00
CA ALA A 3 3.28 -6.72 -13.94
C ALA A 3 1.87 -7.02 -14.44
N ALA A 4 0.96 -7.33 -13.52
CA ALA A 4 -0.39 -7.78 -13.85
C ALA A 4 -1.34 -7.52 -12.67
N THR A 5 -2.64 -7.52 -12.93
CA THR A 5 -3.66 -7.45 -11.87
C THR A 5 -3.69 -8.77 -11.06
N PRO A 6 -4.25 -8.77 -9.84
CA PRO A 6 -4.12 -9.87 -8.87
C PRO A 6 -4.35 -11.28 -9.44
N LYS A 7 -5.43 -11.49 -10.20
CA LYS A 7 -5.76 -12.79 -10.78
C LYS A 7 -4.68 -13.30 -11.75
N PHE A 8 -4.21 -12.45 -12.64
CA PHE A 8 -3.21 -12.83 -13.63
C PHE A 8 -1.83 -12.99 -12.98
N ALA A 9 -1.49 -12.16 -11.99
CA ALA A 9 -0.29 -12.33 -11.20
C ALA A 9 -0.26 -13.69 -10.50
N ALA A 10 -1.35 -14.08 -9.83
CA ALA A 10 -1.45 -15.38 -9.17
C ALA A 10 -1.27 -16.56 -10.15
N GLN A 11 -1.90 -16.47 -11.33
CA GLN A 11 -1.75 -17.47 -12.39
C GLN A 11 -0.31 -17.55 -12.91
N SER A 12 0.36 -16.41 -13.11
CA SER A 12 1.76 -16.37 -13.55
C SER A 12 2.71 -16.95 -12.51
N ILE A 13 2.55 -16.61 -11.23
CA ILE A 13 3.36 -17.15 -10.12
C ILE A 13 3.20 -18.67 -10.06
N ARG A 14 1.95 -19.15 -10.04
CA ARG A 14 1.66 -20.59 -10.00
C ARG A 14 2.25 -21.31 -11.20
N LYS A 15 2.07 -20.76 -12.41
CA LYS A 15 2.59 -21.41 -13.62
C LYS A 15 4.11 -21.48 -13.65
N ALA A 16 4.80 -20.42 -13.24
CA ALA A 16 6.25 -20.42 -13.09
C ALA A 16 6.70 -21.50 -12.11
N PHE A 17 5.99 -21.65 -10.99
CA PHE A 17 6.27 -22.69 -10.00
C PHE A 17 6.10 -24.10 -10.57
N GLU A 18 4.95 -24.39 -11.20
CA GLU A 18 4.60 -25.68 -11.79
C GLU A 18 5.61 -26.16 -12.86
N ILE A 19 6.16 -25.25 -13.66
CA ILE A 19 7.12 -25.60 -14.73
C ILE A 19 8.58 -25.65 -14.23
N GLY A 20 8.82 -25.51 -12.92
CA GLY A 20 10.18 -25.51 -12.37
C GLY A 20 10.99 -24.24 -12.66
N TRP A 21 10.37 -23.18 -13.20
CA TRP A 21 11.06 -21.91 -13.45
C TRP A 21 11.18 -21.12 -12.14
N ARG A 22 12.41 -20.80 -11.72
CA ARG A 22 12.72 -20.13 -10.44
C ARG A 22 13.64 -18.91 -10.62
N PRO A 23 13.29 -17.94 -11.48
CA PRO A 23 14.08 -16.71 -11.61
C PRO A 23 13.90 -15.81 -10.38
N MET A 24 14.81 -14.86 -10.19
CA MET A 24 14.52 -13.70 -9.34
C MET A 24 13.29 -12.98 -9.91
N THR A 25 12.24 -12.90 -9.10
CA THR A 25 10.94 -12.41 -9.55
C THR A 25 10.58 -11.12 -8.83
N PHE A 26 10.43 -10.05 -9.60
CA PHE A 26 9.82 -8.81 -9.15
C PHE A 26 8.33 -8.81 -9.48
N LEU A 27 7.51 -8.40 -8.53
CA LEU A 27 6.05 -8.30 -8.64
C LEU A 27 5.62 -6.83 -8.50
N SER A 28 4.72 -6.36 -9.36
CA SER A 28 4.14 -5.01 -9.23
C SER A 28 3.40 -4.85 -7.90
N ASN A 29 3.55 -3.70 -7.23
CA ASN A 29 2.92 -3.42 -5.94
C ASN A 29 1.39 -3.64 -5.95
N THR A 30 0.71 -3.40 -7.08
CA THR A 30 -0.73 -3.63 -7.27
C THR A 30 -1.18 -5.08 -7.10
N ALA A 31 -0.26 -6.04 -6.96
CA ALA A 31 -0.53 -7.46 -6.84
C ALA A 31 0.11 -8.11 -5.59
N VAL A 32 0.46 -7.32 -4.56
CA VAL A 32 1.16 -7.85 -3.37
C VAL A 32 0.25 -8.53 -2.34
N TRP A 33 -1.05 -8.52 -2.57
CA TRP A 33 -2.05 -9.03 -1.64
C TRP A 33 -1.89 -10.52 -1.35
N ILE A 34 -1.78 -10.86 -0.07
CA ILE A 34 -1.58 -12.27 0.34
C ILE A 34 -2.86 -13.08 0.06
N SER A 35 -4.02 -12.59 0.46
CA SER A 35 -5.30 -13.29 0.33
C SER A 35 -5.73 -13.51 -1.13
N THR A 36 -5.50 -12.52 -2.01
CA THR A 36 -5.97 -12.56 -3.41
C THR A 36 -4.90 -12.95 -4.42
N VAL A 37 -3.62 -12.96 -4.07
CA VAL A 37 -2.51 -13.34 -4.97
C VAL A 37 -1.67 -14.49 -4.45
N MET A 38 -1.07 -14.37 -3.27
CA MET A 38 -0.13 -15.39 -2.77
C MET A 38 -0.83 -16.70 -2.38
N GLN A 39 -1.98 -16.63 -1.71
CA GLN A 39 -2.77 -17.81 -1.37
C GLN A 39 -3.27 -18.55 -2.62
N PRO A 40 -3.90 -17.90 -3.63
CA PRO A 40 -4.33 -18.58 -4.85
C PRO A 40 -3.18 -19.08 -5.75
N ALA A 41 -2.01 -18.43 -5.69
CA ALA A 41 -0.81 -18.91 -6.37
C ALA A 41 -0.18 -20.14 -5.71
N GLY A 42 -0.43 -20.30 -4.40
CA GLY A 42 0.31 -21.19 -3.50
C GLY A 42 1.42 -20.42 -2.79
N LEU A 43 1.41 -20.42 -1.46
CA LEU A 43 2.36 -19.63 -0.65
C LEU A 43 3.82 -20.00 -0.92
N GLU A 44 4.09 -21.30 -1.12
CA GLU A 44 5.42 -21.79 -1.51
C GLU A 44 5.85 -21.22 -2.88
N ALA A 45 4.93 -21.15 -3.85
CA ALA A 45 5.20 -20.60 -5.17
C ALA A 45 5.58 -19.12 -5.15
N GLY A 46 5.05 -18.37 -4.18
CA GLY A 46 5.38 -16.96 -3.99
C GLY A 46 6.66 -16.69 -3.21
N THR A 47 7.24 -17.70 -2.53
CA THR A 47 8.36 -17.49 -1.62
C THR A 47 9.58 -16.93 -2.37
N GLY A 48 10.17 -15.85 -1.85
CA GLY A 48 11.31 -15.17 -2.44
C GLY A 48 10.96 -14.09 -3.48
N ILE A 49 9.69 -13.93 -3.86
CA ILE A 49 9.24 -12.83 -4.72
C ILE A 49 9.54 -11.49 -4.03
N ILE A 50 10.05 -10.54 -4.80
CA ILE A 50 10.36 -9.19 -4.35
C ILE A 50 9.30 -8.22 -4.89
N SER A 51 8.88 -7.28 -4.06
CA SER A 51 8.03 -6.16 -4.46
C SER A 51 8.41 -4.92 -3.67
N THR A 52 7.57 -3.89 -3.72
CA THR A 52 7.71 -2.64 -2.99
C THR A 52 6.53 -2.42 -2.07
N ALA A 53 6.73 -1.69 -0.97
CA ALA A 53 5.71 -1.26 -0.03
C ALA A 53 5.83 0.24 0.25
N TYR A 54 4.69 0.90 0.43
CA TYR A 54 4.60 2.29 0.89
C TYR A 54 3.57 2.47 2.03
N VAL A 55 2.79 1.43 2.32
CA VAL A 55 1.86 1.36 3.46
C VAL A 55 2.24 0.24 4.41
N LYS A 56 1.76 0.34 5.65
CA LYS A 56 1.82 -0.73 6.65
C LYS A 56 0.92 -1.88 6.20
N ASP A 57 1.44 -3.10 6.27
CA ASP A 57 0.68 -4.32 5.99
C ASP A 57 -0.11 -4.72 7.26
N PRO A 58 -1.45 -4.87 7.18
CA PRO A 58 -2.25 -5.36 8.31
C PRO A 58 -1.85 -6.73 8.84
N ASP A 59 -1.19 -7.56 8.02
CA ASP A 59 -0.76 -8.90 8.39
C ASP A 59 0.67 -8.93 8.95
N ASP A 60 1.42 -7.82 8.88
CA ASP A 60 2.76 -7.73 9.44
C ASP A 60 2.69 -7.49 10.97
N PRO A 61 3.14 -8.45 11.80
CA PRO A 61 3.07 -8.35 13.26
C PRO A 61 3.89 -7.19 13.83
N ALA A 62 4.83 -6.63 13.06
CA ALA A 62 5.58 -5.43 13.46
C ALA A 62 4.68 -4.22 13.71
N TRP A 63 3.45 -4.20 13.15
CA TRP A 63 2.48 -3.11 13.34
C TRP A 63 1.40 -3.41 14.38
N SER A 64 1.47 -4.56 15.07
CA SER A 64 0.45 -4.96 16.07
C SER A 64 0.21 -3.89 17.14
N ASP A 65 1.27 -3.22 17.58
CA ASP A 65 1.20 -2.16 18.59
C ASP A 65 1.20 -0.73 18.04
N ASP A 66 1.28 -0.55 16.73
CA ASP A 66 1.37 0.75 16.08
C ASP A 66 0.08 1.58 16.27
N PRO A 67 0.17 2.86 16.68
CA PRO A 67 -1.01 3.71 16.89
C PRO A 67 -1.86 3.90 15.63
N GLY A 68 -1.24 4.01 14.46
CA GLY A 68 -1.94 4.16 13.19
C GLY A 68 -2.71 2.89 12.81
N MET A 69 -2.09 1.73 12.99
CA MET A 69 -2.72 0.43 12.80
C MET A 69 -3.89 0.22 13.76
N LYS A 70 -3.73 0.57 15.05
CA LYS A 70 -4.81 0.50 16.05
C LYS A 70 -5.98 1.41 15.67
N GLY A 71 -5.72 2.65 15.28
CA GLY A 71 -6.75 3.59 14.84
C GLY A 71 -7.49 3.12 13.58
N TRP A 72 -6.76 2.55 12.62
CA TRP A 72 -7.37 1.95 11.43
C TRP A 72 -8.25 0.74 11.75
N ARG A 73 -7.80 -0.17 12.64
CA ARG A 73 -8.60 -1.33 13.07
C ARG A 73 -9.85 -0.93 13.83
N GLU A 74 -9.77 0.09 14.69
CA GLU A 74 -10.93 0.65 15.38
C GLU A 74 -11.93 1.23 14.36
N PHE A 75 -11.45 1.99 13.38
CA PHE A 75 -12.27 2.52 12.30
C PHE A 75 -12.97 1.41 11.51
N MET A 76 -12.23 0.38 11.09
CA MET A 76 -12.79 -0.77 10.36
C MET A 76 -13.85 -1.49 11.18
N THR A 77 -13.56 -1.78 12.45
CA THR A 77 -14.50 -2.48 13.35
C THR A 77 -15.80 -1.68 13.54
N ARG A 78 -15.69 -0.35 13.61
CA ARG A 78 -16.84 0.51 13.89
C ARG A 78 -17.69 0.82 12.65
N TYR A 79 -17.05 1.07 11.50
CA TYR A 79 -17.71 1.63 10.32
C TYR A 79 -17.75 0.69 9.12
N VAL A 80 -16.90 -0.34 9.10
CA VAL A 80 -16.82 -1.33 8.00
C VAL A 80 -16.71 -2.75 8.59
N PRO A 81 -17.65 -3.18 9.45
CA PRO A 81 -17.53 -4.43 10.21
C PRO A 81 -17.50 -5.70 9.34
N GLU A 82 -18.04 -5.63 8.12
CA GLU A 82 -18.01 -6.71 7.13
C GLU A 82 -16.76 -6.69 6.23
N GLY A 83 -15.92 -5.65 6.37
CA GLY A 83 -14.71 -5.47 5.57
C GLY A 83 -13.61 -6.44 5.99
N ASP A 84 -12.92 -7.00 4.99
CA ASP A 84 -11.74 -7.85 5.21
C ASP A 84 -10.56 -7.01 5.72
N GLN A 85 -10.25 -7.11 7.01
CA GLN A 85 -9.12 -6.42 7.63
C GLN A 85 -7.73 -6.98 7.21
N HIS A 86 -7.69 -7.97 6.33
CA HIS A 86 -6.46 -8.44 5.68
C HIS A 86 -6.26 -7.81 4.30
N ASP A 87 -7.29 -7.16 3.75
CA ASP A 87 -7.21 -6.47 2.46
C ASP A 87 -6.65 -5.05 2.64
N THR A 88 -5.41 -4.85 2.20
CA THR A 88 -4.74 -3.54 2.22
C THR A 88 -5.42 -2.50 1.32
N ASN A 89 -6.40 -2.84 0.47
CA ASN A 89 -7.23 -1.83 -0.19
C ASN A 89 -7.97 -0.95 0.85
N TYR A 90 -8.40 -1.51 1.97
CA TYR A 90 -8.99 -0.73 3.06
C TYR A 90 -7.98 0.20 3.74
N VAL A 91 -6.70 -0.20 3.79
CA VAL A 91 -5.61 0.65 4.27
C VAL A 91 -5.42 1.86 3.34
N ASN A 92 -5.39 1.61 2.03
CA ASN A 92 -5.26 2.68 1.03
C ASN A 92 -6.47 3.62 1.05
N ALA A 93 -7.69 3.08 1.19
CA ALA A 93 -8.90 3.88 1.33
C ALA A 93 -8.87 4.77 2.58
N TYR A 94 -8.40 4.24 3.72
CA TYR A 94 -8.25 5.00 4.95
C TYR A 94 -7.25 6.16 4.80
N ASN A 95 -6.06 5.90 4.23
CA ASN A 95 -5.09 6.96 3.94
C ASN A 95 -5.66 8.00 2.96
N SER A 96 -6.36 7.57 1.91
CA SER A 96 -6.98 8.47 0.93
C SER A 96 -8.05 9.37 1.57
N ALA A 97 -8.86 8.82 2.46
CA ALA A 97 -9.86 9.57 3.21
C ALA A 97 -9.22 10.60 4.16
N MET A 98 -8.15 10.23 4.85
CA MET A 98 -7.39 11.13 5.73
C MET A 98 -6.70 12.25 4.93
N ALA A 99 -6.19 11.94 3.73
CA ALA A 99 -5.65 12.97 2.82
C ALA A 99 -6.74 13.94 2.35
N LEU A 100 -7.92 13.43 2.00
CA LEU A 100 -9.07 14.26 1.67
C LEU A 100 -9.50 15.15 2.85
N GLU A 101 -9.54 14.60 4.06
CA GLU A 101 -9.83 15.38 5.27
C GLU A 101 -8.83 16.54 5.45
N ALA A 102 -7.53 16.28 5.26
CA ALA A 102 -6.50 17.31 5.34
C ALA A 102 -6.70 18.42 4.30
N VAL A 103 -7.05 18.07 3.06
CA VAL A 103 -7.36 19.03 1.99
C VAL A 103 -8.59 19.87 2.36
N LEU A 104 -9.67 19.23 2.81
CA LEU A 104 -10.91 19.94 3.19
C LEU A 104 -10.69 20.87 4.38
N LYS A 105 -9.89 20.48 5.37
CA LYS A 105 -9.48 21.37 6.48
C LYS A 105 -8.70 22.58 5.97
N ALA A 106 -7.80 22.40 5.01
CA ALA A 106 -7.02 23.48 4.42
C ALA A 106 -7.87 24.45 3.56
N CYS A 107 -9.01 24.00 3.05
CA CYS A 107 -9.95 24.84 2.31
C CYS A 107 -10.65 25.88 3.20
N GLY A 108 -10.86 25.59 4.49
CA GLY A 108 -11.69 26.41 5.38
C GLY A 108 -13.13 26.46 4.88
N ASP A 109 -13.69 27.66 4.74
CA ASP A 109 -15.08 27.87 4.32
C ASP A 109 -15.27 27.85 2.79
N ASP A 110 -14.18 27.93 2.01
CA ASP A 110 -14.23 27.92 0.54
C ASP A 110 -14.06 26.49 0.01
N LEU A 111 -15.16 25.78 -0.17
CA LEU A 111 -15.20 24.43 -0.76
C LEU A 111 -15.43 24.45 -2.29
N SER A 112 -15.05 25.53 -2.97
CA SER A 112 -15.08 25.55 -4.43
C SER A 112 -14.08 24.54 -5.03
N THR A 113 -14.42 23.99 -6.19
CA THR A 113 -13.54 23.04 -6.91
C THR A 113 -12.15 23.62 -7.14
N GLU A 114 -12.06 24.91 -7.47
CA GLU A 114 -10.80 25.62 -7.66
C GLU A 114 -9.95 25.61 -6.39
N ASN A 115 -10.53 25.94 -5.24
CA ASN A 115 -9.81 25.96 -3.97
C ASN A 115 -9.42 24.55 -3.51
N ILE A 116 -10.29 23.56 -3.71
CA ILE A 116 -9.99 22.15 -3.40
C ILE A 116 -8.77 21.67 -4.19
N LEU A 117 -8.75 21.90 -5.51
CA LEU A 117 -7.60 21.52 -6.34
C LEU A 117 -6.34 22.29 -5.95
N ARG A 118 -6.46 23.58 -5.63
CA ARG A 118 -5.35 24.40 -5.15
C ARG A 118 -4.71 23.82 -3.89
N GLN A 119 -5.51 23.39 -2.91
CA GLN A 119 -5.01 22.78 -1.67
C GLN A 119 -4.47 21.36 -1.91
N ALA A 120 -5.17 20.56 -2.73
CA ALA A 120 -4.73 19.21 -3.09
C ALA A 120 -3.38 19.19 -3.81
N PHE A 121 -3.06 20.24 -4.59
CA PHE A 121 -1.77 20.40 -5.27
C PHE A 121 -0.74 21.21 -4.48
N ALA A 122 -0.99 21.49 -3.20
CA ALA A 122 -0.06 22.23 -2.33
C ALA A 122 0.34 21.45 -1.07
N ILE A 123 0.10 20.13 -1.04
CA ILE A 123 0.40 19.30 0.12
C ILE A 123 1.92 19.21 0.30
N LYS A 124 2.40 19.50 1.52
CA LYS A 124 3.81 19.40 1.89
C LYS A 124 3.98 18.61 3.17
N GLY A 125 4.66 17.47 3.07
CA GLY A 125 5.08 16.68 4.22
C GLY A 125 3.94 16.10 5.05
N LEU A 126 2.78 15.81 4.45
CA LEU A 126 1.63 15.26 5.17
C LEU A 126 1.92 13.80 5.54
N GLU A 127 1.96 13.51 6.84
CA GLU A 127 2.07 12.16 7.37
C GLU A 127 0.68 11.54 7.50
N LEU A 128 0.53 10.31 7.02
CA LEU A 128 -0.71 9.54 7.16
C LEU A 128 -0.44 8.29 8.00
N PRO A 129 -1.39 7.90 8.88
CA PRO A 129 -1.15 6.90 9.93
C PRO A 129 -0.75 5.53 9.39
N MET A 130 -1.20 5.17 8.19
CA MET A 130 -0.91 3.86 7.61
C MET A 130 0.18 3.87 6.54
N LEU A 131 0.84 5.01 6.29
CA LEU A 131 2.06 5.02 5.49
C LEU A 131 3.22 4.41 6.29
N LEU A 132 4.22 3.87 5.60
CA LEU A 132 5.44 3.43 6.27
C LEU A 132 6.16 4.63 6.91
N PRO A 133 6.85 4.44 8.05
CA PRO A 133 7.64 5.48 8.68
C PRO A 133 8.63 6.11 7.69
N GLY A 134 8.69 7.44 7.68
CA GLY A 134 9.54 8.22 6.76
C GLY A 134 8.90 8.56 5.42
N ILE A 135 7.73 7.98 5.09
CA ILE A 135 6.97 8.33 3.90
C ILE A 135 6.02 9.49 4.18
N LYS A 136 6.06 10.52 3.33
CA LYS A 136 5.19 11.70 3.43
C LYS A 136 4.51 11.99 2.12
N VAL A 137 3.26 12.44 2.20
CA VAL A 137 2.52 12.92 1.04
C VAL A 137 3.02 14.31 0.65
N ASN A 138 3.38 14.46 -0.61
CA ASN A 138 3.79 15.73 -1.21
C ASN A 138 3.14 15.86 -2.59
N THR A 139 2.61 17.05 -2.88
CA THR A 139 2.09 17.39 -4.21
C THR A 139 2.56 18.78 -4.60
N SER A 140 2.50 19.07 -5.89
CA SER A 140 2.72 20.40 -6.45
C SER A 140 1.85 20.60 -7.69
N PRO A 141 1.66 21.84 -8.20
CA PRO A 141 0.97 22.04 -9.47
C PRO A 141 1.63 21.32 -10.66
N ALA A 142 2.93 21.01 -10.57
CA ALA A 142 3.71 20.32 -11.61
C ALA A 142 3.93 18.82 -11.33
N ASP A 143 3.56 18.32 -10.14
CA ASP A 143 3.74 16.94 -9.72
C ASP A 143 2.53 16.47 -8.89
N HIS A 144 1.72 15.62 -9.50
CA HIS A 144 0.47 15.11 -8.93
C HIS A 144 0.64 13.71 -8.34
N VAL A 145 1.87 13.21 -8.17
CA VAL A 145 2.15 11.92 -7.54
C VAL A 145 2.30 12.12 -6.03
N PRO A 146 1.28 11.79 -5.21
CA PRO A 146 1.28 12.14 -3.79
C PRO A 146 2.35 11.39 -2.99
N VAL A 147 2.72 10.17 -3.40
CA VAL A 147 3.71 9.33 -2.74
C VAL A 147 4.67 8.80 -3.78
N ASP A 148 5.91 9.25 -3.73
CA ASP A 148 7.03 8.83 -4.58
C ASP A 148 8.03 7.93 -3.84
N GLN A 149 7.80 7.69 -2.55
CA GLN A 149 8.68 6.90 -1.69
C GLN A 149 8.20 5.46 -1.54
N MET A 150 9.13 4.50 -1.55
CA MET A 150 8.83 3.08 -1.35
C MET A 150 10.00 2.30 -0.76
N GLN A 151 9.72 1.21 -0.07
CA GLN A 151 10.71 0.29 0.47
C GLN A 151 10.57 -1.09 -0.18
N LEU A 152 11.67 -1.79 -0.43
CA LEU A 152 11.60 -3.15 -0.95
C LEU A 152 11.07 -4.12 0.13
N MET A 153 10.39 -5.16 -0.32
CA MET A 153 9.93 -6.25 0.53
C MET A 153 10.02 -7.59 -0.19
N ARG A 154 10.19 -8.68 0.58
CA ARG A 154 10.28 -10.05 0.07
C ARG A 154 9.26 -10.93 0.76
N PHE A 155 8.54 -11.72 -0.03
CA PHE A 155 7.59 -12.67 0.54
C PHE A 155 8.32 -13.89 1.14
N ASN A 156 8.08 -14.18 2.41
CA ASN A 156 8.75 -15.26 3.15
C ASN A 156 7.94 -16.58 3.18
N GLY A 157 6.82 -16.64 2.45
CA GLY A 157 5.88 -17.76 2.48
C GLY A 157 4.70 -17.55 3.44
N LYS A 158 4.71 -16.48 4.24
CA LYS A 158 3.62 -16.10 5.17
C LYS A 158 3.30 -14.62 5.10
N THR A 159 4.31 -13.76 5.23
CA THR A 159 4.22 -12.31 5.25
C THR A 159 5.27 -11.69 4.32
N TRP A 160 5.23 -10.37 4.19
CA TRP A 160 6.24 -9.59 3.48
C TRP A 160 7.28 -9.01 4.45
N ASP A 161 8.53 -9.42 4.28
CA ASP A 161 9.64 -8.88 5.06
C ASP A 161 10.24 -7.68 4.32
N ARG A 162 10.14 -6.49 4.92
CA ARG A 162 10.74 -5.27 4.38
C ARG A 162 12.27 -5.30 4.50
N PHE A 163 12.98 -4.83 3.47
CA PHE A 163 14.44 -4.76 3.47
C PHE A 163 14.97 -3.58 2.65
N GLY A 164 16.23 -3.21 2.90
CA GLY A 164 16.86 -2.05 2.28
C GLY A 164 16.33 -0.71 2.84
N GLU A 165 16.92 0.37 2.35
CA GLU A 165 16.53 1.74 2.70
C GLU A 165 15.30 2.19 1.90
N LEU A 166 14.58 3.17 2.44
CA LEU A 166 13.51 3.85 1.73
C LEU A 166 14.10 4.52 0.47
N GLN A 167 13.49 4.27 -0.68
CA GLN A 167 13.85 4.84 -1.97
C GLN A 167 12.84 5.91 -2.35
N THR A 168 13.29 6.97 -3.03
CA THR A 168 12.43 7.98 -3.66
C THR A 168 12.48 7.76 -5.18
N GLY A 169 11.35 7.85 -5.86
CA GLY A 169 11.18 7.52 -7.28
C GLY A 169 11.79 8.50 -8.29
N ASN A 170 12.81 9.28 -7.91
CA ASN A 170 13.37 10.38 -8.69
C ASN A 170 14.88 10.21 -8.94
#